data_AF-A0A0H4WPB6-F1
#
_entry.id   AF-A0A0H4WPB6-F1
#
_cell.length_a   1.000
_cell.length_b   1.000
_cell.length_c   1.000
_cell.angle_alpha   90.00
_cell.angle_beta   90.00
_cell.angle_gamma   90.00
#
_symmetry.space_group_name_H-M   'P 1'
#
loop_
_entity.id
_entity.type
_entity.pdbx_description
1 polymer ?
#
loop_
_entity_poly.entity_id
_entity_poly.type
_entity_poly.pdbx_seq_one_letter_code
_entity_poly.pdbx_strand_id
1 'polypeptide(L)'
;MQVFKSAVGLCAVVSLAACGAPEEPVEQEALAQQSSTLVTGTTQGCTFTISAVPVPGAMPPRDELVVTRAASSTCAYGAGSVTLGTSYGTMHRALLANSHGVATAYSYKPTMSGSSMNRCQVNHIDPATLSIVRTHEIAVMYGTQHVQSCSLDQTDAGATLVVYGTKGGPLPGEVGNRPNYVATYYNFFTGTTPPVYYTY
;
A
#
# COMPACT_ATOMS: atom_id res chain seq x y z
N MET A 1 65.42 -32.14 -27.14
CA MET A 1 65.41 -32.50 -25.72
C MET A 1 65.24 -31.24 -24.90
N GLN A 2 64.50 -31.37 -23.79
CA GLN A 2 64.40 -30.45 -22.64
C GLN A 2 63.25 -29.42 -22.62
N VAL A 3 62.51 -29.60 -21.54
CA VAL A 3 61.31 -28.96 -21.00
C VAL A 3 61.76 -28.18 -19.77
N PHE A 4 61.31 -26.93 -19.55
CA PHE A 4 61.22 -26.28 -18.22
C PHE A 4 60.18 -25.13 -18.36
N LYS A 5 58.97 -25.16 -17.76
CA LYS A 5 58.50 -24.99 -16.36
C LYS A 5 58.80 -23.63 -15.70
N SER A 6 57.70 -22.88 -15.49
CA SER A 6 57.27 -21.92 -14.43
C SER A 6 58.26 -21.02 -13.67
N ALA A 7 57.90 -19.73 -13.50
CA ALA A 7 57.46 -19.12 -12.21
C ALA A 7 57.44 -17.57 -12.20
N VAL A 8 56.32 -16.99 -11.73
CA VAL A 8 56.15 -15.91 -10.74
C VAL A 8 56.97 -14.59 -10.83
N GLY A 9 56.26 -13.46 -10.85
CA GLY A 9 56.46 -12.42 -9.82
C GLY A 9 56.64 -10.94 -10.23
N LEU A 10 56.07 -10.07 -9.38
CA LEU A 10 56.38 -8.65 -9.09
C LEU A 10 55.68 -7.51 -9.86
N CYS A 11 54.62 -7.01 -9.21
CA CYS A 11 54.41 -5.64 -8.71
C CYS A 11 54.90 -4.43 -9.54
N ALA A 12 53.96 -3.53 -9.86
CA ALA A 12 54.20 -2.09 -9.76
C ALA A 12 53.01 -1.42 -9.04
N VAL A 13 53.36 -0.70 -7.99
CA VAL A 13 52.52 0.08 -7.08
C VAL A 13 52.29 1.46 -7.71
N VAL A 14 51.06 1.97 -7.66
CA VAL A 14 50.82 3.42 -7.69
C VAL A 14 49.86 3.74 -6.55
N SER A 15 50.42 4.36 -5.52
CA SER A 15 49.69 4.88 -4.37
C SER A 15 49.36 6.36 -4.59
N LEU A 16 48.06 6.66 -4.47
CA LEU A 16 47.45 7.81 -3.79
C LEU A 16 47.83 9.25 -4.18
N ALA A 17 46.84 9.95 -4.73
CA ALA A 17 46.52 11.31 -4.33
C ALA A 17 45.02 11.39 -4.01
N ALA A 18 44.70 11.61 -2.74
CA ALA A 18 43.35 11.87 -2.25
C ALA A 18 42.98 13.33 -2.49
N CYS A 19 41.76 13.58 -2.98
CA CYS A 19 41.01 14.79 -2.65
C CYS A 19 39.52 14.45 -2.78
N GLY A 20 38.83 14.47 -1.64
CA GLY A 20 37.49 13.92 -1.48
C GLY A 20 36.44 14.66 -2.28
N ALA A 21 35.62 13.89 -2.98
CA ALA A 21 34.25 14.23 -3.30
C ALA A 21 33.36 13.38 -2.37
N PRO A 22 32.25 13.91 -1.81
CA PRO A 22 31.29 13.05 -1.16
C PRO A 22 30.73 12.09 -2.23
N GLU A 23 30.86 10.79 -1.98
CA GLU A 23 30.07 9.78 -2.68
C GLU A 23 28.61 10.09 -2.37
N GLU A 24 27.89 10.65 -3.35
CA GLU A 24 26.43 10.68 -3.29
C GLU A 24 25.95 9.22 -3.24
N PRO A 25 25.13 8.83 -2.25
CA PRO A 25 24.49 7.53 -2.26
C PRO A 25 23.41 7.55 -3.35
N VAL A 26 23.81 7.38 -4.60
CA VAL A 26 22.89 7.05 -5.68
C VAL A 26 22.45 5.60 -5.44
N GLU A 27 21.13 5.38 -5.49
CA GLU A 27 20.45 4.07 -5.64
C GLU A 27 19.75 3.42 -4.41
N GLN A 28 19.75 4.01 -3.21
CA GLN A 28 18.90 3.49 -2.10
C GLN A 28 17.72 4.39 -1.71
N GLU A 29 17.78 5.70 -1.99
CA GLU A 29 16.63 6.60 -1.75
C GLU A 29 15.62 6.63 -2.91
N ALA A 30 16.00 6.19 -4.12
CA ALA A 30 15.10 6.14 -5.26
C ALA A 30 14.16 4.92 -5.29
N LEU A 31 14.51 3.83 -4.59
CA LEU A 31 13.66 2.62 -4.49
C LEU A 31 12.66 2.67 -3.32
N ALA A 32 12.86 3.59 -2.37
CA ALA A 32 11.98 3.76 -1.20
C ALA A 32 10.83 4.76 -1.44
N GLN A 33 10.80 5.47 -2.57
CA GLN A 33 9.82 6.54 -2.85
C GLN A 33 8.97 6.33 -4.12
N GLN A 34 9.12 5.20 -4.83
CA GLN A 34 8.24 4.82 -5.94
C GLN A 34 7.28 3.68 -5.57
N SER A 35 6.70 3.70 -4.37
CA SER A 35 5.39 3.08 -4.18
C SER A 35 4.35 4.00 -4.83
N SER A 36 4.25 3.93 -6.16
CA SER A 36 3.14 4.53 -6.91
C SER A 36 1.87 3.91 -6.36
N THR A 37 1.25 4.61 -5.42
CA THR A 37 0.00 4.14 -4.85
C THR A 37 -1.05 4.53 -5.86
N LEU A 38 -1.51 3.56 -6.66
CA LEU A 38 -2.54 3.83 -7.65
C LEU A 38 -3.75 4.39 -6.89
N VAL A 39 -4.12 5.63 -7.19
CA VAL A 39 -5.34 6.28 -6.66
C VAL A 39 -6.45 6.29 -7.70
N THR A 40 -6.16 5.78 -8.90
CA THR A 40 -7.08 5.64 -10.02
C THR A 40 -6.99 4.23 -10.59
N GLY A 41 -8.10 3.74 -11.13
CA GLY A 41 -8.18 2.44 -11.77
C GLY A 41 -9.36 2.36 -12.71
N THR A 42 -9.28 1.51 -13.73
CA THR A 42 -10.34 1.36 -14.73
C THR A 42 -10.81 -0.08 -14.79
N THR A 43 -12.12 -0.29 -14.71
CA THR A 43 -12.74 -1.61 -14.94
C THR A 43 -14.14 -1.44 -15.49
N GLN A 44 -14.60 -2.42 -16.28
CA GLN A 44 -15.94 -2.42 -16.88
C GLN A 44 -16.25 -1.13 -17.65
N GLY A 45 -15.23 -0.55 -18.28
CA GLY A 45 -15.33 0.71 -19.03
C GLY A 45 -15.49 1.98 -18.18
N CYS A 46 -15.47 1.87 -16.85
CA CYS A 46 -15.57 2.98 -15.90
C CYS A 46 -14.21 3.29 -15.27
N THR A 47 -13.93 4.58 -15.05
CA THR A 47 -12.74 5.03 -14.32
C THR A 47 -13.13 5.40 -12.89
N PHE A 48 -12.39 4.87 -11.93
CA PHE A 48 -12.58 5.07 -10.50
C PHE A 48 -11.40 5.84 -9.93
N THR A 49 -11.68 6.75 -9.00
CA THR A 49 -10.67 7.55 -8.30
C THR A 49 -10.97 7.54 -6.80
N ILE A 50 -9.94 7.35 -5.96
CA ILE A 50 -10.04 7.51 -4.51
C ILE A 50 -9.46 8.84 -4.06
N SER A 51 -10.23 9.60 -3.29
CA SER A 51 -9.85 10.92 -2.80
C SER A 51 -10.15 11.04 -1.31
N ALA A 52 -9.39 11.92 -0.64
CA ALA A 52 -9.71 12.42 0.69
C ALA A 52 -10.31 13.81 0.51
N VAL A 53 -11.53 14.01 0.99
CA VAL A 53 -12.29 15.25 0.84
C VAL A 53 -12.47 15.87 2.21
N PRO A 54 -11.94 17.07 2.47
CA PRO A 54 -12.11 17.74 3.75
C PRO A 54 -13.58 18.08 3.97
N VAL A 55 -14.09 17.81 5.17
CA VAL A 55 -15.48 18.14 5.51
C VAL A 55 -15.56 19.60 5.94
N PRO A 56 -16.22 20.49 5.16
CA PRO A 56 -16.26 21.91 5.49
C PRO A 56 -16.98 22.16 6.83
N GLY A 57 -16.39 23.00 7.67
CA GLY A 57 -16.95 23.36 8.98
C GLY A 57 -16.92 22.25 10.03
N ALA A 58 -16.26 21.11 9.75
CA ALA A 58 -16.09 20.05 10.74
C ALA A 58 -15.22 20.52 11.91
N MET A 59 -15.75 20.39 13.13
CA MET A 59 -15.00 20.59 14.36
C MET A 59 -15.08 19.32 15.22
N PRO A 60 -13.97 18.57 15.38
CA PRO A 60 -12.64 18.82 14.83
C PRO A 60 -12.52 18.54 13.31
N PRO A 61 -11.46 19.06 12.65
CA PRO A 61 -11.19 18.81 11.24
C PRO A 61 -11.11 17.31 10.95
N ARG A 62 -11.73 16.90 9.85
CA ARG A 62 -11.73 15.52 9.37
C ARG A 62 -11.91 15.48 7.86
N ASP A 63 -11.39 14.41 7.27
CA ASP A 63 -11.56 14.12 5.85
C ASP A 63 -12.47 12.89 5.68
N GLU A 64 -13.32 12.93 4.66
CA GLU A 64 -14.06 11.77 4.18
C GLU A 64 -13.29 11.13 3.04
N LEU A 65 -13.21 9.80 3.06
CA LEU A 65 -12.62 9.06 1.96
C LEU A 65 -13.70 8.67 0.96
N VAL A 66 -13.56 9.15 -0.26
CA VAL A 66 -14.57 9.02 -1.31
C VAL A 66 -13.99 8.27 -2.49
N VAL A 67 -14.73 7.28 -2.99
CA VAL A 67 -14.48 6.69 -4.30
C VAL A 67 -15.46 7.28 -5.28
N THR A 68 -14.96 7.83 -6.38
CA THR A 68 -15.76 8.40 -7.46
C THR A 68 -15.62 7.54 -8.70
N ARG A 69 -16.74 7.20 -9.33
CA ARG A 69 -16.82 6.63 -10.67
C ARG A 69 -17.14 7.74 -11.66
N ALA A 70 -16.28 7.96 -12.65
CA ALA A 70 -16.50 8.92 -13.71
C ALA A 70 -17.45 8.36 -14.78
N ALA A 71 -18.37 9.20 -15.27
CA ALA A 71 -19.13 8.88 -16.48
C ALA A 71 -18.22 8.93 -17.71
N SER A 72 -18.42 7.99 -18.63
CA SER A 72 -17.81 7.99 -19.96
C SER A 72 -18.73 7.24 -20.92
N SER A 73 -18.49 7.35 -22.22
CA SER A 73 -19.21 6.56 -23.23
C SER A 73 -19.04 5.05 -23.07
N THR A 74 -17.99 4.62 -22.37
CA THR A 74 -17.69 3.20 -22.10
C THR A 74 -18.24 2.74 -20.75
N CYS A 75 -18.68 3.64 -19.88
CA CYS A 75 -19.16 3.32 -18.54
C CYS A 75 -20.68 3.16 -18.52
N ALA A 76 -21.16 1.92 -18.54
CA ALA A 76 -22.60 1.63 -18.58
C ALA A 76 -23.38 2.09 -17.33
N TYR A 77 -22.68 2.30 -16.21
CA TYR A 77 -23.28 2.63 -14.92
C TYR A 77 -23.33 4.14 -14.63
N GLY A 78 -22.83 4.98 -15.53
CA GLY A 78 -22.78 6.44 -15.34
C GLY A 78 -21.87 6.89 -14.18
N ALA A 79 -21.92 8.18 -13.85
CA ALA A 79 -21.14 8.74 -12.75
C ALA A 79 -21.77 8.43 -11.39
N GLY A 80 -20.94 8.36 -10.35
CA GLY A 80 -21.41 8.21 -8.97
C GLY A 80 -20.27 8.29 -7.96
N SER A 81 -20.59 8.31 -6.68
CA SER A 81 -19.59 8.25 -5.61
C SER A 81 -20.10 7.51 -4.38
N VAL A 82 -19.17 6.95 -3.61
CA VAL A 82 -19.43 6.34 -2.31
C VAL A 82 -18.39 6.81 -1.29
N THR A 83 -18.86 7.17 -0.09
CA THR A 83 -18.00 7.47 1.05
C THR A 83 -17.67 6.16 1.77
N LEU A 84 -16.38 5.84 1.91
CA LEU A 84 -15.89 4.62 2.55
C LEU A 84 -15.73 4.77 4.06
N GLY A 85 -15.43 5.98 4.51
CA GLY A 85 -15.20 6.28 5.92
C GLY A 85 -14.62 7.67 6.12
N THR A 86 -14.17 7.93 7.36
CA THR A 86 -13.71 9.24 7.81
C THR A 86 -12.40 9.10 8.58
N SER A 87 -11.53 10.10 8.49
CA SER A 87 -10.28 10.16 9.25
C SER A 87 -10.07 11.53 9.90
N TYR A 88 -9.57 11.52 11.12
CA TYR A 88 -9.13 12.71 11.87
C TYR A 88 -7.61 12.97 11.72
N GLY A 89 -6.99 12.37 10.71
CA GLY A 89 -5.56 12.53 10.41
C GLY A 89 -5.27 12.17 8.96
N THR A 90 -4.04 12.43 8.53
CA THR A 90 -3.59 12.15 7.16
C THR A 90 -3.77 10.68 6.80
N MET A 91 -4.31 10.43 5.61
CA MET A 91 -4.63 9.11 5.09
C MET A 91 -3.67 8.72 3.97
N HIS A 92 -3.06 7.55 4.08
CA HIS A 92 -2.59 6.82 2.90
C HIS A 92 -3.78 6.21 2.20
N ARG A 93 -3.83 6.19 0.87
CA ARG A 93 -4.98 5.65 0.12
C ARG A 93 -4.53 5.02 -1.19
N ALA A 94 -5.06 3.84 -1.47
CA ALA A 94 -4.80 3.04 -2.65
C ALA A 94 -6.13 2.53 -3.22
N LEU A 95 -6.19 2.44 -4.54
CA LEU A 95 -7.30 1.88 -5.30
C LEU A 95 -6.74 1.00 -6.40
N LEU A 96 -7.33 -0.17 -6.54
CA LEU A 96 -7.05 -1.12 -7.60
C LEU A 96 -8.37 -1.55 -8.21
N ALA A 97 -8.48 -1.45 -9.53
CA ALA A 97 -9.66 -1.89 -10.27
C ALA A 97 -9.26 -2.97 -11.26
N ASN A 98 -9.98 -4.08 -11.28
CA ASN A 98 -9.73 -5.20 -12.18
C ASN A 98 -11.05 -5.86 -12.62
N SER A 99 -10.99 -6.96 -13.37
CA SER A 99 -12.17 -7.67 -13.87
C SER A 99 -13.07 -8.24 -12.76
N HIS A 100 -12.56 -8.40 -11.53
CA HIS A 100 -13.32 -8.91 -10.39
C HIS A 100 -14.02 -7.82 -9.56
N GLY A 101 -13.55 -6.58 -9.61
CA GLY A 101 -14.18 -5.46 -8.92
C GLY A 101 -13.24 -4.30 -8.66
N VAL A 102 -13.60 -3.45 -7.69
CA VAL A 102 -12.75 -2.35 -7.21
C VAL A 102 -12.34 -2.64 -5.77
N ALA A 103 -11.05 -2.75 -5.52
CA ALA A 103 -10.46 -2.84 -4.19
C ALA A 103 -9.90 -1.49 -3.77
N THR A 104 -10.04 -1.15 -2.50
CA THR A 104 -9.39 0.02 -1.89
C THR A 104 -8.68 -0.39 -0.62
N ALA A 105 -7.57 0.27 -0.30
CA ALA A 105 -6.95 0.20 1.01
C ALA A 105 -6.57 1.61 1.44
N TYR A 106 -6.79 1.93 2.70
CA TYR A 106 -6.40 3.22 3.22
C TYR A 106 -6.06 3.16 4.70
N SER A 107 -5.12 4.00 5.12
CA SER A 107 -4.90 4.25 6.54
C SER A 107 -5.83 5.34 7.03
N TYR A 108 -6.36 5.19 8.24
CA TYR A 108 -7.24 6.20 8.84
C TYR A 108 -7.07 6.27 10.34
N LYS A 109 -7.33 7.46 10.88
CA LYS A 109 -7.39 7.72 12.32
C LYS A 109 -8.86 7.85 12.74
N PRO A 110 -9.43 6.89 13.47
CA PRO A 110 -10.87 6.80 13.69
C PRO A 110 -11.42 7.88 14.65
N THR A 111 -10.58 8.45 15.50
CA THR A 111 -10.99 9.50 16.45
C THR A 111 -9.92 10.58 16.55
N MET A 112 -10.30 11.78 16.99
CA MET A 112 -9.37 12.89 17.20
C MET A 112 -8.33 12.61 18.31
N SER A 113 -8.61 11.68 19.24
CA SER A 113 -7.75 11.40 20.40
C SER A 113 -6.29 11.18 19.99
N GLY A 114 -5.35 11.73 20.76
CA GLY A 114 -3.91 11.48 20.58
C GLY A 114 -3.54 10.00 20.72
N SER A 115 -4.30 9.26 21.55
CA SER A 115 -4.15 7.81 21.73
C SER A 115 -4.88 6.98 20.67
N SER A 116 -5.54 7.61 19.70
CA SER A 116 -6.22 6.91 18.61
C SER A 116 -5.20 6.34 17.63
N MET A 117 -5.20 5.02 17.48
CA MET A 117 -4.30 4.36 16.54
C MET A 117 -4.77 4.49 15.10
N ASN A 118 -3.84 4.76 14.18
CA ASN A 118 -4.06 4.54 12.76
C ASN A 118 -4.24 3.05 12.45
N ARG A 119 -5.25 2.76 11.64
CA ARG A 119 -5.60 1.42 11.18
C ARG A 119 -5.63 1.39 9.66
N CYS A 120 -5.53 0.21 9.08
CA CYS A 120 -5.78 -0.01 7.66
C CYS A 120 -7.21 -0.49 7.46
N GLN A 121 -7.95 0.09 6.52
CA GLN A 121 -9.20 -0.48 6.07
C GLN A 121 -9.07 -0.89 4.60
N VAL A 122 -9.52 -2.09 4.30
CA VAL A 122 -9.52 -2.69 2.97
C VAL A 122 -10.97 -2.94 2.57
N ASN A 123 -11.40 -2.46 1.41
CA ASN A 123 -12.78 -2.64 0.95
C ASN A 123 -12.84 -3.23 -0.46
N HIS A 124 -13.82 -4.10 -0.68
CA HIS A 124 -14.32 -4.47 -1.99
C HIS A 124 -15.56 -3.64 -2.28
N ILE A 125 -15.54 -2.92 -3.40
CA ILE A 125 -16.64 -2.10 -3.91
C ILE A 125 -17.17 -2.74 -5.19
N ASP A 126 -18.49 -2.90 -5.26
CA ASP A 126 -19.17 -3.30 -6.49
C ASP A 126 -19.08 -2.14 -7.52
N PRO A 127 -18.43 -2.34 -8.67
CA PRO A 127 -18.25 -1.28 -9.67
C PRO A 127 -19.56 -0.79 -10.30
N ALA A 128 -20.65 -1.56 -10.26
CA ALA A 128 -21.95 -1.20 -10.82
C ALA A 128 -22.78 -0.36 -9.84
N THR A 129 -22.83 -0.78 -8.58
CA THR A 129 -23.70 -0.15 -7.57
C THR A 129 -22.98 0.85 -6.67
N LEU A 130 -21.64 0.83 -6.64
CA LEU A 130 -20.80 1.52 -5.64
C LEU A 130 -21.08 1.09 -4.20
N SER A 131 -21.74 -0.05 -4.00
CA SER A 131 -21.93 -0.60 -2.66
C SER A 131 -20.64 -1.25 -2.14
N ILE A 132 -20.41 -1.14 -0.83
CA ILE A 132 -19.31 -1.83 -0.17
C ILE A 132 -19.75 -3.28 0.06
N VAL A 133 -19.14 -4.20 -0.69
CA VAL A 133 -19.45 -5.64 -0.64
C VAL A 133 -18.76 -6.30 0.55
N ARG A 134 -17.54 -5.87 0.84
CA ARG A 134 -16.71 -6.42 1.92
C ARG A 134 -15.84 -5.33 2.51
N THR A 135 -15.66 -5.38 3.81
CA THR A 135 -14.68 -4.58 4.55
C THR A 135 -13.84 -5.48 5.44
N HIS A 136 -12.56 -5.19 5.53
CA HIS A 136 -11.65 -5.80 6.50
C HIS A 136 -10.74 -4.72 7.09
N GLU A 137 -10.54 -4.76 8.41
CA GLU A 137 -9.65 -3.85 9.12
C GLU A 137 -8.35 -4.57 9.49
N ILE A 138 -7.20 -3.97 9.19
CA ILE A 138 -5.89 -4.40 9.68
C ILE A 138 -5.49 -3.41 10.77
N ALA A 139 -5.36 -3.91 11.99
CA ALA A 139 -4.89 -3.15 13.13
C ALA A 139 -3.85 -3.98 13.89
N VAL A 140 -2.90 -3.29 14.50
CA VAL A 140 -1.96 -3.92 15.41
C VAL A 140 -2.67 -4.33 16.71
N MET A 141 -2.19 -5.40 17.33
CA MET A 141 -2.71 -5.88 18.59
C MET A 141 -2.39 -4.92 19.75
N TYR A 142 -3.17 -5.04 20.82
CA TYR A 142 -3.01 -4.30 22.08
C TYR A 142 -3.21 -2.78 22.01
N GLY A 143 -3.52 -2.23 20.83
CA GLY A 143 -3.98 -0.85 20.68
C GLY A 143 -2.95 0.23 20.97
N THR A 144 -1.66 -0.12 21.09
CA THR A 144 -0.59 0.80 21.51
C THR A 144 0.21 1.41 20.36
N GLN A 145 0.01 0.90 19.14
CA GLN A 145 0.84 1.21 17.98
C GLN A 145 -0.02 1.44 16.73
N HIS A 146 0.62 1.74 15.61
CA HIS A 146 -0.07 2.16 14.38
C HIS A 146 0.19 1.20 13.22
N VAL A 147 -0.76 1.12 12.31
CA VAL A 147 -0.47 0.78 10.91
C VAL A 147 -0.23 2.10 10.18
N GLN A 148 0.99 2.35 9.70
CA GLN A 148 1.32 3.66 9.12
C GLN A 148 0.99 3.73 7.62
N SER A 149 1.11 2.63 6.88
CA SER A 149 0.87 2.60 5.43
C SER A 149 0.05 1.37 4.99
N CYS A 150 -0.64 1.52 3.86
CA CYS A 150 -1.71 0.64 3.38
C CYS A 150 -1.75 0.59 1.84
N SER A 151 -0.70 0.04 1.23
CA SER A 151 -0.61 -0.08 -0.22
C SER A 151 -1.33 -1.32 -0.73
N LEU A 152 -1.68 -1.32 -2.01
CA LEU A 152 -2.35 -2.41 -2.69
C LEU A 152 -1.52 -2.94 -3.85
N ASP A 153 -1.56 -4.25 -4.01
CA ASP A 153 -1.15 -4.98 -5.20
C ASP A 153 -2.10 -6.17 -5.43
N GLN A 154 -1.94 -6.86 -6.55
CA GLN A 154 -2.72 -8.04 -6.90
C GLN A 154 -1.86 -9.13 -7.52
N THR A 155 -2.26 -10.37 -7.30
CA THR A 155 -1.69 -11.54 -7.97
C THR A 155 -2.82 -12.39 -8.57
N ASP A 156 -2.46 -13.50 -9.22
CA ASP A 156 -3.42 -14.49 -9.72
C ASP A 156 -4.49 -13.88 -10.63
N ALA A 157 -4.05 -13.10 -11.61
CA ALA A 157 -4.91 -12.35 -12.54
C ALA A 157 -5.93 -11.41 -11.86
N GLY A 158 -5.66 -11.00 -10.62
CA GLY A 158 -6.47 -10.06 -9.86
C GLY A 158 -7.44 -10.70 -8.87
N ALA A 159 -7.48 -12.03 -8.76
CA ALA A 159 -8.32 -12.72 -7.79
C ALA A 159 -7.77 -12.60 -6.35
N THR A 160 -6.45 -12.58 -6.21
CA THR A 160 -5.76 -12.45 -4.92
C THR A 160 -5.36 -10.99 -4.73
N LEU A 161 -5.80 -10.41 -3.61
CA LEU A 161 -5.44 -9.04 -3.23
C LEU A 161 -4.29 -9.08 -2.21
N VAL A 162 -3.28 -8.26 -2.41
CA VAL A 162 -2.15 -8.10 -1.49
C VAL A 162 -2.18 -6.70 -0.92
N VAL A 163 -2.23 -6.59 0.40
CA VAL A 163 -2.12 -5.32 1.13
C VAL A 163 -0.80 -5.31 1.86
N TYR A 164 -0.01 -4.26 1.72
CA TYR A 164 1.31 -4.21 2.34
C TYR A 164 1.65 -2.82 2.85
N GLY A 165 2.59 -2.77 3.77
CA GLY A 165 3.06 -1.51 4.34
C GLY A 165 3.85 -1.72 5.61
N THR A 166 3.86 -0.69 6.45
CA THR A 166 4.59 -0.62 7.70
C THR A 166 3.65 -0.58 8.89
N LYS A 167 4.12 -1.11 10.01
CA LYS A 167 3.41 -1.15 11.30
C LYS A 167 4.36 -0.94 12.48
N GLY A 168 3.82 -0.48 13.60
CA GLY A 168 4.56 -0.28 14.86
C GLY A 168 4.38 -1.39 15.90
N GLY A 169 3.46 -2.33 15.70
CA GLY A 169 3.11 -3.37 16.69
C GLY A 169 2.79 -4.72 16.04
N PRO A 170 2.65 -5.79 16.83
CA PRO A 170 2.35 -7.12 16.31
C PRO A 170 0.98 -7.19 15.66
N LEU A 171 0.86 -7.91 14.55
CA LEU A 171 -0.43 -8.31 13.97
C LEU A 171 -0.97 -9.59 14.63
N PRO A 172 -2.27 -9.89 14.46
CA PRO A 172 -2.84 -11.16 14.95
C PRO A 172 -2.03 -12.38 14.49
N GLY A 173 -1.53 -13.16 15.46
CA GLY A 173 -0.74 -14.36 15.21
C GLY A 173 0.76 -14.13 14.98
N GLU A 174 1.24 -12.89 15.00
CA GLU A 174 2.66 -12.58 14.90
C GLU A 174 3.41 -12.83 16.22
N VAL A 175 4.62 -13.38 16.12
CA VAL A 175 5.57 -13.46 17.24
C VAL A 175 6.66 -12.39 17.04
N GLY A 176 6.83 -11.52 18.04
CA GLY A 176 7.75 -10.38 17.97
C GLY A 176 7.08 -9.11 17.44
N ASN A 177 7.86 -8.21 16.85
CA ASN A 177 7.35 -6.98 16.25
C ASN A 177 8.23 -6.56 15.06
N ARG A 178 7.92 -7.10 13.88
CA ARG A 178 8.63 -6.74 12.65
C ARG A 178 7.98 -5.51 11.99
N PRO A 179 8.74 -4.56 11.44
CA PRO A 179 8.20 -3.27 11.02
C PRO A 179 7.37 -3.34 9.73
N ASN A 180 7.53 -4.37 8.90
CA ASN A 180 6.79 -4.52 7.65
C ASN A 180 5.78 -5.66 7.71
N TYR A 181 4.73 -5.54 6.90
CA TYR A 181 3.73 -6.58 6.75
C TYR A 181 3.25 -6.72 5.31
N VAL A 182 2.81 -7.94 4.99
CA VAL A 182 2.03 -8.30 3.81
C VAL A 182 0.82 -9.08 4.31
N ALA A 183 -0.37 -8.65 3.91
CA ALA A 183 -1.65 -9.31 4.16
C ALA A 183 -2.18 -9.82 2.82
N THR A 184 -2.25 -11.13 2.66
CA THR A 184 -2.70 -11.78 1.42
C THR A 184 -4.14 -12.24 1.57
N TYR A 185 -5.03 -11.74 0.72
CA TYR A 185 -6.44 -12.11 0.66
C TYR A 185 -6.71 -12.96 -0.57
N TYR A 186 -6.73 -14.28 -0.39
CA TYR A 186 -7.10 -15.22 -1.44
C TYR A 186 -8.56 -15.06 -1.81
N ASN A 187 -8.85 -14.98 -3.12
CA ASN A 187 -10.22 -14.84 -3.65
C ASN A 187 -10.97 -13.65 -3.01
N PHE A 188 -10.31 -12.50 -2.85
CA PHE A 188 -10.85 -11.37 -2.09
C PHE A 188 -12.24 -10.91 -2.55
N PHE A 189 -12.46 -10.92 -3.87
CA PHE A 189 -13.68 -10.44 -4.52
C PHE A 189 -14.86 -11.41 -4.45
N THR A 190 -14.61 -12.70 -4.18
CA THR A 190 -15.64 -13.75 -4.21
C THR A 190 -15.78 -14.50 -2.89
N GLY A 191 -14.82 -14.37 -1.97
CA GLY A 191 -14.81 -15.04 -0.67
C GLY A 191 -14.74 -14.09 0.51
N THR A 192 -14.85 -14.67 1.71
CA THR A 192 -14.74 -13.96 3.01
C THR A 192 -13.56 -14.46 3.85
N THR A 193 -12.70 -15.31 3.28
CA THR A 193 -11.52 -15.88 3.94
C THR A 193 -10.66 -14.77 4.54
N PRO A 194 -10.29 -14.86 5.84
CA PRO A 194 -9.39 -13.91 6.48
C PRO A 194 -8.03 -13.83 5.75
N PRO A 195 -7.31 -12.70 5.85
CA PRO A 195 -5.99 -12.58 5.26
C PRO A 195 -4.98 -13.48 5.97
N VAL A 196 -3.97 -13.92 5.22
CA VAL A 196 -2.75 -14.51 5.77
C VAL A 196 -1.70 -13.42 5.89
N TYR A 197 -1.15 -13.24 7.10
CA TYR A 197 -0.12 -12.25 7.36
C TYR A 197 1.28 -12.84 7.24
N TYR A 198 2.17 -12.11 6.60
CA TYR A 198 3.61 -12.31 6.62
C TYR A 198 4.27 -11.01 7.09
N THR A 199 5.21 -11.09 8.04
CA THR A 199 5.91 -9.92 8.58
C THR A 199 7.43 -10.09 8.48
N TYR A 200 8.16 -9.01 8.22
CA TYR A 200 9.61 -9.02 8.01
C TYR A 200 10.30 -7.74 8.50
#